data_AF-A0A0G1UAM0-F1
#
_entry.id   AF-A0A0G1UAM0-F1
#
_cell.length_a   1.000
_cell.length_b   1.000
_cell.length_c   1.000
_cell.angle_alpha   90.00
_cell.angle_beta   90.00
_cell.angle_gamma   90.00
#
_symmetry.space_group_name_H-M   'P 1'
#
loop_
_entity.id
_entity.type
_entity.pdbx_description
1 polymer ?
#
loop_
_entity_poly.entity_id
_entity_poly.type
_entity_poly.pdbx_seq_one_letter_code
_entity_poly.pdbx_strand_id
1 'polypeptide(L)' 'MLEQRFRNLIKEHKVPGTRTSLYTGTEKFADYIFVTPEINVKSFKVLPDVVSDHVPLVIDFS' A
#
# COMPACT_ATOMS: atom_id res chain seq x y z
N MET A 1 -12.07 -7.63 -9.38
CA MET A 1 -13.39 -6.97 -9.30
C MET A 1 -13.36 -5.59 -8.59
N LEU A 2 -12.27 -5.16 -7.95
CA LEU A 2 -12.05 -3.74 -7.58
C LEU A 2 -11.14 -3.02 -8.60
N GLU A 3 -10.09 -3.71 -9.04
CA GLU A 3 -9.09 -3.19 -9.99
C GLU A 3 -9.61 -2.88 -11.40
N GLN A 4 -10.87 -3.22 -11.69
CA GLN A 4 -11.54 -2.82 -12.93
C GLN A 4 -12.04 -1.37 -12.88
N ARG A 5 -12.20 -0.81 -11.68
CA ARG A 5 -12.77 0.53 -11.45
C ARG A 5 -11.84 1.42 -10.63
N PHE A 6 -10.89 0.83 -9.91
CA PHE A 6 -9.96 1.52 -9.03
C PHE A 6 -8.53 1.13 -9.34
N ARG A 7 -7.62 2.06 -9.10
CA ARG A 7 -6.18 1.90 -9.18
C ARG A 7 -5.65 1.35 -7.86
N ASN A 8 -4.94 0.22 -7.89
CA ASN A 8 -4.35 -0.38 -6.71
C ASN A 8 -2.90 0.08 -6.54
N LEU A 9 -2.65 1.01 -5.62
CA LEU A 9 -1.31 1.60 -5.47
C LEU A 9 -0.27 0.60 -4.98
N ILE A 10 -0.67 -0.44 -4.24
CA ILE A 10 0.24 -1.53 -3.83
C ILE A 10 0.80 -2.25 -5.06
N LYS A 11 -0.06 -2.58 -6.03
CA LYS A 11 0.37 -3.26 -7.26
C LYS A 11 1.07 -2.32 -8.23
N GLU A 12 0.53 -1.11 -8.45
CA GLU A 12 1.12 -0.11 -9.35
C GLU A 12 2.57 0.21 -8.96
N HIS A 13 2.84 0.36 -7.65
CA HIS A 13 4.18 0.64 -7.12
C HIS A 13 4.99 -0.61 -6.76
N LYS A 14 4.51 -1.82 -7.10
CA LYS A 14 5.20 -3.10 -6.87
C LYS A 14 5.69 -3.29 -5.42
N VAL A 15 4.85 -2.89 -4.46
CA VAL A 15 5.16 -3.05 -3.03
C VAL A 15 5.31 -4.55 -2.72
N PRO A 16 6.40 -4.98 -2.07
CA PRO A 16 6.68 -6.41 -1.85
C PRO A 16 5.87 -7.04 -0.70
N GLY A 17 5.30 -6.22 0.18
CA GLY A 17 4.47 -6.64 1.30
C GLY A 17 4.06 -5.43 2.14
N THR A 18 3.01 -5.58 2.95
CA THR A 18 2.57 -4.58 3.93
C THR A 18 2.80 -5.01 5.38
N ARG A 19 3.57 -6.09 5.57
CA ARG A 19 4.00 -6.59 6.88
C ARG A 19 5.46 -6.28 7.15
N THR A 20 5.80 -6.02 8.40
CA THR A 20 7.19 -5.89 8.85
C THR A 20 7.73 -7.23 9.38
N SER A 21 8.98 -7.23 9.85
CA SER A 21 9.61 -8.38 10.51
C SER A 21 8.96 -8.76 11.84
N LEU A 22 8.07 -7.93 12.41
CA LEU A 22 7.34 -8.26 13.64
C LEU A 22 6.17 -9.23 13.39
N TYR A 23 5.73 -9.37 12.14
CA TYR A 23 4.66 -10.29 11.77
C TYR A 23 5.20 -11.72 11.61
N THR A 24 4.57 -12.67 12.31
CA THR A 24 5.00 -14.08 12.33
C THR A 24 4.17 -15.00 11.43
N GLY A 25 3.16 -14.47 10.73
CA GLY A 25 2.34 -15.23 9.80
C GLY A 25 2.91 -15.30 8.37
N THR A 26 2.16 -15.93 7.47
CA THR A 26 2.57 -16.14 6.06
C THR A 26 2.05 -15.05 5.11
N GLU A 27 0.98 -14.36 5.48
CA GLU A 27 0.31 -13.40 4.61
C GLU A 27 1.07 -12.08 4.52
N LYS A 28 1.64 -11.79 3.35
CA LYS A 28 2.48 -10.61 3.14
C LYS A 28 1.71 -9.30 2.96
N PHE A 29 0.43 -9.38 2.60
CA PHE A 29 -0.37 -8.21 2.24
C PHE A 29 -1.67 -8.17 3.04
N ALA A 30 -1.82 -7.14 3.86
CA ALA A 30 -3.02 -6.89 4.66
C ALA A 30 -3.59 -5.48 4.48
N ASP A 31 -2.82 -4.58 3.87
CA ASP A 31 -3.18 -3.17 3.71
C ASP A 31 -3.16 -2.80 2.23
N TYR A 32 -4.13 -1.98 1.82
CA TYR A 32 -4.28 -1.56 0.45
C TYR A 32 -4.72 -0.11 0.38
N ILE A 33 -4.18 0.62 -0.61
CA ILE A 33 -4.73 1.91 -1.01
C ILE A 33 -5.25 1.75 -2.44
N PHE A 34 -6.56 1.88 -2.58
CA PHE A 34 -7.24 1.97 -3.86
C PHE A 34 -7.70 3.41 -4.08
N VAL A 35 -7.50 3.94 -5.27
CA VAL A 35 -7.99 5.27 -5.67
C VAL A 35 -8.84 5.17 -6.94
N THR A 36 -9.80 6.07 -7.14
CA THR A 36 -10.48 6.15 -8.43
C THR A 36 -9.54 6.73 -9.49
N PRO A 37 -9.79 6.53 -10.79
CA PRO A 37 -8.90 7.01 -11.85
C PRO A 37 -8.70 8.54 -11.87
N GLU A 38 -9.67 9.30 -11.35
CA GLU A 38 -9.69 10.76 -11.35
C GLU A 38 -8.78 11.38 -10.27
N ILE A 39 -8.40 10.61 -9.24
CA ILE A 39 -7.53 11.10 -8.17
C ILE A 39 -6.10 11.22 -8.68
N ASN A 40 -5.55 12.43 -8.61
CA ASN A 40 -4.16 12.69 -8.97
C ASN A 40 -3.24 12.34 -7.78
N VAL A 41 -2.64 11.16 -7.84
CA VAL A 41 -1.64 10.72 -6.86
C VAL A 41 -0.30 11.37 -7.18
N LYS A 42 0.12 12.33 -6.36
CA LYS A 42 1.41 13.03 -6.49
C LYS A 42 2.57 12.15 -6.03
N SER A 43 2.39 11.43 -4.92
CA SER A 43 3.36 10.45 -4.47
C SER A 43 2.73 9.35 -3.62
N PHE A 44 3.35 8.18 -3.64
CA PHE A 44 3.01 7.05 -2.79
C PHE A 44 4.31 6.40 -2.30
N LYS A 45 4.42 6.16 -0.99
CA LYS A 45 5.64 5.63 -0.35
C LYS A 45 5.29 4.62 0.72
N VAL A 46 6.15 3.61 0.87
CA VAL A 46 6.21 2.73 2.04
C VAL A 46 7.33 3.25 2.93
N LEU A 47 7.05 3.54 4.19
CA LEU A 47 8.08 4.00 5.12
C LEU A 47 8.86 2.81 5.70
N PRO A 48 10.18 2.93 5.91
CA PRO A 48 11.02 1.83 6.41
C PRO A 48 10.88 1.60 7.92
N ASP A 49 10.27 2.54 8.64
CA ASP A 49 10.15 2.54 10.09
C ASP A 49 9.33 1.35 10.60
N VAL A 50 9.95 0.53 11.46
CA VAL A 50 9.29 -0.61 12.11
C VAL A 50 8.70 -0.15 13.44
N VAL A 51 7.48 0.38 13.40
CA VAL A 51 6.71 0.80 14.59
C VAL A 51 5.55 -0.13 14.92
N SER A 52 5.23 -1.07 14.01
CA SER A 52 4.14 -2.03 14.09
C SER A 52 4.46 -3.26 13.23
N ASP A 53 3.65 -4.32 13.32
CA ASP A 53 3.71 -5.48 12.42
C ASP A 53 3.15 -5.18 11.01
N HIS A 54 2.51 -4.02 10.83
CA HIS A 54 2.15 -3.43 9.54
C HIS A 54 3.12 -2.31 9.14
N VAL A 55 3.44 -2.21 7.84
CA VAL A 55 4.26 -1.11 7.29
C VAL A 55 3.42 0.17 7.16
N PRO A 56 3.95 1.36 7.46
CA PRO A 56 3.26 2.60 7.16
C PRO A 56 3.22 2.89 5.66
N LEU A 57 2.03 3.23 5.15
CA LEU A 57 1.79 3.67 3.78
C LEU A 57 1.47 5.16 3.76
N VAL A 58 2.16 5.92 2.93
CA VAL A 58 1.97 7.38 2.79
C VAL A 58 1.56 7.71 1.37
N ILE A 59 0.52 8.52 1.23
CA ILE A 59 0.02 9.04 -0.05
C ILE A 59 -0.09 10.56 0.01
N ASP A 60 0.32 11.22 -1.06
CA ASP A 60 0.04 12.63 -1.35
C ASP A 60 -0.83 12.70 -2.61
N PHE A 61 -1.94 13.41 -2.55
CA PHE A 61 -2.93 13.51 -3.62
C PHE A 61 -3.52 14.93 -3.72
N SER A 62 -4.17 15.22 -4.84
CA SER A 62 -4.95 16.45 -5.09
C SER A 62 -6.21 16.14 -5.87
#